data_AF-A0A7W7RWI6-F1
#
_entry.id   AF-A0A7W7RWI6-F1
#
_cell.length_a   1.000
_cell.length_b   1.000
_cell.length_c   1.000
_cell.angle_alpha   90.00
_cell.angle_beta   90.00
_cell.angle_gamma   90.00
#
_symmetry.space_group_name_H-M   'P 1'
#
loop_
_entity.id
_entity.type
_entity.pdbx_description
1 polymer ?
#
loop_
_entity_poly.entity_id
_entity_poly.type
_entity_poly.pdbx_seq_one_letter_code
_entity_poly.pdbx_strand_id
1 'polypeptide(L)'
;MERELMATVVTIVVAVFFLGMGVYGLIAPAALIGPFGMVADSAEARAEIRAVYGGFGVGIAVLLALAVADVGGIRRGAVVAVAAALLGMAFGRLTAHVVERPSAFYPS
;
A
#
# COMPACT_ATOMS: atom_id res chain seq x y z
N MET A 1 27.43 -6.23 3.21
CA MET A 1 26.78 -6.56 4.49
C MET A 1 25.82 -5.45 4.96
N GLU A 2 26.28 -4.25 5.33
CA GLU A 2 25.39 -3.19 5.86
C GLU A 2 24.25 -2.77 4.90
N ARG A 3 24.56 -2.59 3.61
CA ARG A 3 23.55 -2.23 2.59
C ARG A 3 22.49 -3.31 2.37
N GLU A 4 22.87 -4.58 2.46
CA GLU A 4 21.93 -5.70 2.29
C GLU A 4 21.03 -5.87 3.51
N LEU A 5 21.59 -5.70 4.71
CA LEU A 5 20.82 -5.66 5.94
C LEU A 5 19.80 -4.53 5.89
N MET A 6 20.22 -3.32 5.52
CA MET A 6 19.33 -2.16 5.37
C MET A 6 18.21 -2.44 4.37
N ALA A 7 18.55 -2.93 3.17
CA ALA A 7 17.55 -3.26 2.14
C ALA A 7 16.54 -4.30 2.63
N THR A 8 17.01 -5.32 3.35
CA THR A 8 16.15 -6.37 3.93
C THR A 8 15.22 -5.78 4.99
N VAL A 9 15.75 -4.97 5.91
CA VAL A 9 14.96 -4.30 6.95
C VAL A 9 13.89 -3.41 6.32
N VAL A 10 14.25 -2.58 5.33
CA VAL A 10 13.28 -1.72 4.62
C VAL A 10 12.20 -2.56 3.94
N THR A 11 12.57 -3.66 3.28
CA THR A 11 11.61 -4.55 2.61
C THR A 11 10.62 -5.17 3.62
N ILE A 12 11.11 -5.61 4.78
CA ILE A 12 10.28 -6.16 5.86
C ILE A 12 9.33 -5.10 6.40
N VAL A 13 9.82 -3.89 6.67
CA VAL A 13 8.99 -2.79 7.17
C VAL A 13 7.87 -2.48 6.19
N VAL A 14 8.19 -2.33 4.90
CA VAL A 14 7.19 -2.09 3.85
C VAL A 14 6.18 -3.25 3.77
N ALA A 15 6.63 -4.51 3.86
CA ALA A 15 5.74 -5.67 3.88
C ALA A 15 4.75 -5.64 5.06
N VAL A 16 5.23 -5.28 6.25
CA VAL A 16 4.38 -5.16 7.46
C VAL A 16 3.36 -4.04 7.32
N PHE A 17 3.73 -2.89 6.75
CA PHE A 17 2.78 -1.80 6.50
C PHE A 17 1.69 -2.21 5.50
N PHE A 18 2.06 -2.87 4.40
CA PHE A 18 1.10 -3.40 3.44
C PHE A 18 0.20 -4.47 4.05
N LEU A 19 0.75 -5.35 4.90
CA LEU A 19 -0.02 -6.38 5.59
C LEU A 19 -1.02 -5.76 6.57
N GLY A 20 -0.57 -4.82 7.40
CA GLY A 20 -1.41 -4.14 8.38
C GLY A 20 -2.55 -3.38 7.70
N MET A 21 -2.24 -2.59 6.67
CA MET A 21 -3.24 -1.88 5.87
C MET A 21 -4.19 -2.85 5.16
N GLY A 22 -3.67 -3.93 4.57
CA GLY A 22 -4.46 -4.93 3.87
C GLY A 22 -5.43 -5.68 4.79
N VAL A 23 -4.94 -6.16 5.94
CA VAL A 23 -5.78 -6.80 6.95
C VAL A 23 -6.84 -5.82 7.48
N TYR A 24 -6.46 -4.56 7.71
CA TYR A 24 -7.40 -3.53 8.13
C TYR A 24 -8.48 -3.25 7.08
N GLY A 25 -8.12 -3.17 5.79
CA GLY A 25 -9.05 -3.01 4.68
C GLY A 25 -10.01 -4.19 4.50
N LEU A 26 -9.57 -5.41 4.80
CA LEU A 26 -10.42 -6.61 4.77
C LEU A 26 -11.46 -6.60 5.90
N ILE A 27 -11.03 -6.26 7.12
CA ILE A 27 -11.87 -6.32 8.33
C ILE A 27 -12.79 -5.09 8.42
N ALA A 28 -12.25 -3.90 8.21
CA ALA A 28 -12.91 -2.62 8.50
C ALA A 28 -12.80 -1.63 7.32
N PRO A 29 -13.39 -1.93 6.15
CA PRO A 29 -13.21 -1.13 4.93
C PRO A 29 -13.67 0.33 5.09
N ALA A 30 -14.80 0.57 5.75
CA ALA A 30 -15.33 1.93 5.95
C ALA A 30 -14.40 2.78 6.84
N ALA A 31 -13.81 2.17 7.88
CA ALA A 31 -12.89 2.86 8.77
C ALA A 31 -11.53 3.15 8.09
N LEU A 32 -11.07 2.27 7.19
CA LEU A 32 -9.86 2.48 6.41
C LEU A 32 -9.96 3.73 5.53
N ILE A 33 -11.10 3.94 4.86
CA ILE A 33 -11.26 5.06 3.93
C ILE A 33 -11.77 6.35 4.60
N GLY A 34 -12.28 6.26 5.83
CA GLY A 34 -12.84 7.37 6.58
C GLY A 34 -11.92 8.59 6.69
N PRO A 35 -10.62 8.43 6.98
CA PRO A 35 -9.68 9.56 7.00
C PRO A 35 -9.57 10.33 5.68
N PHE A 36 -10.03 9.79 4.55
CA PHE A 36 -10.02 10.47 3.27
C PHE A 36 -11.34 11.21 2.97
N GLY A 37 -12.26 11.31 3.95
CA GLY A 37 -13.59 11.90 3.76
C GLY A 37 -14.52 11.07 2.86
N MET A 38 -14.14 9.81 2.57
CA MET A 38 -14.92 8.90 1.74
C MET A 38 -15.88 8.06 2.58
N VAL A 39 -17.04 7.71 2.03
CA VAL A 39 -18.05 6.87 2.69
C VAL A 39 -18.27 5.59 1.88
N ALA A 40 -18.29 4.44 2.56
CA ALA A 40 -18.57 3.12 1.98
C ALA A 40 -19.99 2.65 2.30
N ASP A 41 -20.97 3.37 1.77
CA ASP A 41 -22.40 3.17 2.05
C ASP A 41 -22.99 1.91 1.38
N SER A 42 -22.51 1.54 0.19
CA SER A 42 -22.98 0.36 -0.55
C SER A 42 -22.14 -0.90 -0.28
N ALA A 43 -22.73 -2.07 -0.56
CA ALA A 43 -22.03 -3.35 -0.45
C ALA A 43 -20.91 -3.46 -1.49
N GLU A 44 -21.15 -2.92 -2.68
CA GLU A 44 -20.26 -2.83 -3.81
C GLU A 44 -19.04 -1.97 -3.47
N ALA A 45 -19.24 -0.78 -2.89
CA ALA A 45 -18.14 0.07 -2.43
C ALA A 45 -17.27 -0.64 -1.40
N ARG A 46 -17.89 -1.32 -0.42
CA ARG A 46 -17.15 -2.11 0.57
C ARG A 46 -16.43 -3.32 -0.05
N ALA A 47 -16.96 -3.91 -1.11
CA ALA A 47 -16.32 -5.01 -1.83
C ALA A 47 -15.08 -4.52 -2.58
N GLU A 48 -15.19 -3.40 -3.31
CA GLU A 48 -14.07 -2.74 -3.98
C GLU A 48 -12.95 -2.38 -3.00
N ILE A 49 -13.31 -1.80 -1.85
CA ILE A 49 -12.32 -1.43 -0.84
C ILE A 49 -11.58 -2.66 -0.31
N ARG A 50 -12.32 -3.76 -0.04
CA ARG A 50 -11.70 -5.02 0.39
C ARG A 50 -10.82 -5.64 -0.67
N ALA A 51 -11.15 -5.49 -1.95
CA ALA A 51 -10.32 -6.02 -3.03
C ALA A 51 -9.04 -5.19 -3.22
N VAL A 52 -9.18 -3.87 -3.39
CA VAL A 52 -8.10 -2.96 -3.79
C VAL A 52 -7.22 -2.52 -2.63
N TYR A 53 -7.78 -2.23 -1.46
CA TYR A 53 -6.97 -1.85 -0.31
C TYR A 53 -6.68 -3.05 0.58
N GLY A 54 -7.66 -3.94 0.73
CA GLY A 54 -7.50 -5.14 1.54
C GLY A 54 -6.62 -6.21 0.89
N GLY A 55 -7.21 -6.94 -0.06
CA GLY A 55 -6.62 -8.11 -0.71
C GLY A 55 -5.35 -7.80 -1.47
N PHE A 56 -5.30 -6.72 -2.23
CA PHE A 56 -4.07 -6.28 -2.90
C PHE A 56 -2.96 -5.94 -1.90
N GLY A 57 -3.29 -5.25 -0.79
CA GLY A 57 -2.32 -4.96 0.28
C GLY A 57 -1.71 -6.24 0.87
N VAL A 58 -2.55 -7.23 1.18
CA VAL A 58 -2.09 -8.56 1.61
C VAL A 58 -1.24 -9.25 0.52
N GLY A 59 -1.65 -9.15 -0.74
CA GLY A 59 -0.90 -9.72 -1.87
C GLY A 59 0.50 -9.13 -2.02
N ILE A 60 0.64 -7.80 -1.89
CA ILE A 60 1.95 -7.14 -1.91
C ILE A 60 2.81 -7.54 -0.70
N ALA A 61 2.21 -7.68 0.48
CA ALA A 61 2.93 -8.17 1.66
C ALA A 61 3.49 -9.58 1.45
N VAL A 62 2.70 -10.48 0.86
CA VAL A 62 3.15 -11.84 0.49
C VAL A 62 4.28 -11.78 -0.54
N LEU A 63 4.14 -10.97 -1.59
CA LEU A 63 5.18 -10.79 -2.60
C LEU A 63 6.51 -10.32 -1.98
N LEU A 64 6.45 -9.35 -1.06
CA LEU A 64 7.64 -8.83 -0.38
C LEU A 64 8.23 -9.84 0.61
N ALA A 65 7.41 -10.65 1.28
CA ALA A 65 7.89 -11.75 2.12
C ALA A 65 8.66 -12.79 1.29
N LEU A 66 8.14 -13.15 0.12
CA LEU A 66 8.83 -14.04 -0.84
C LEU A 66 10.12 -13.40 -1.37
N ALA A 67 10.13 -12.08 -1.58
CA ALA A 67 11.33 -11.33 -1.96
C ALA A 67 12.40 -11.32 -0.86
N VAL A 68 12.01 -11.22 0.41
CA VAL A 68 12.92 -11.32 1.57
C VAL A 68 13.54 -12.71 1.67
N ALA A 69 12.79 -13.76 1.37
CA ALA A 69 13.30 -15.13 1.30
C ALA A 69 13.99 -15.46 -0.04
N ASP A 70 14.00 -14.51 -0.99
CA ASP A 70 14.49 -14.64 -2.36
C ASP A 70 14.01 -15.91 -3.09
N VAL A 71 12.75 -16.27 -2.87
CA VAL A 71 12.14 -17.46 -3.47
C VAL A 71 12.12 -17.32 -4.99
N GLY A 72 12.82 -18.20 -5.70
CA GLY A 72 12.92 -18.15 -7.16
C GLY A 72 13.70 -16.94 -7.70
N GLY A 73 14.51 -16.27 -6.88
CA GLY A 73 15.34 -15.13 -7.32
C GLY A 73 14.54 -13.86 -7.62
N ILE A 74 13.31 -13.75 -7.11
CA ILE A 74 12.40 -12.65 -7.46
C ILE A 74 12.71 -11.34 -6.75
N ARG A 75 13.65 -11.31 -5.78
CA ARG A 75 13.85 -10.15 -4.89
C ARG A 75 13.97 -8.85 -5.64
N ARG A 76 14.85 -8.81 -6.66
CA ARG A 76 15.11 -7.58 -7.42
C ARG A 76 13.87 -7.12 -8.18
N GLY A 77 13.19 -8.02 -8.88
CA GLY A 77 11.99 -7.71 -9.65
C GLY A 77 10.85 -7.23 -8.76
N ALA A 78 10.60 -7.94 -7.66
CA ALA A 78 9.56 -7.59 -6.69
C ALA A 78 9.80 -6.22 -6.04
N VAL A 79 11.02 -5.95 -5.57
CA VAL A 79 11.36 -4.66 -4.94
C VAL A 79 11.25 -3.51 -5.94
N VAL A 80 11.72 -3.68 -7.18
CA VAL A 80 11.60 -2.65 -8.23
C VAL A 80 10.14 -2.39 -8.58
N ALA A 81 9.33 -3.43 -8.74
CA ALA A 81 7.91 -3.29 -9.05
C ALA A 81 7.16 -2.54 -7.94
N VAL A 82 7.39 -2.90 -6.68
CA VAL A 82 6.76 -2.23 -5.54
C VAL A 82 7.26 -0.79 -5.39
N ALA A 83 8.55 -0.54 -5.60
CA ALA A 83 9.09 0.82 -5.60
C ALA A 83 8.45 1.69 -6.69
N ALA A 84 8.29 1.16 -7.92
CA ALA A 84 7.61 1.85 -9.01
C ALA A 84 6.15 2.14 -8.68
N ALA A 85 5.43 1.19 -8.07
CA ALA A 85 4.05 1.38 -7.63
C ALA A 85 3.93 2.47 -6.55
N LEU A 86 4.83 2.48 -5.55
CA LEU A 86 4.88 3.51 -4.52
C LEU A 86 5.18 4.90 -5.10
N LEU A 87 6.11 4.99 -6.06
CA LEU A 87 6.40 6.22 -6.78
C LEU A 87 5.17 6.70 -7.59
N GLY A 88 4.43 5.79 -8.22
CA GLY A 88 3.19 6.11 -8.90
C GLY A 88 2.13 6.68 -7.95
N MET A 89 1.99 6.11 -6.75
CA MET A 89 1.09 6.66 -5.72
C MET A 89 1.54 8.05 -5.23
N ALA A 90 2.85 8.24 -5.01
CA ALA A 90 3.39 9.54 -4.64
C ALA A 90 3.15 10.58 -5.74
N PHE A 91 3.36 10.20 -7.00
CA PHE A 91 3.08 11.04 -8.15
C PHE A 91 1.59 11.42 -8.22
N GLY A 92 0.67 10.46 -8.02
CA GLY A 92 -0.76 10.73 -7.97
C GLY A 92 -1.16 11.77 -6.90
N ARG A 93 -0.48 11.75 -5.74
CA ARG A 93 -0.69 12.77 -4.70
C ARG A 93 -0.16 14.14 -5.12
N LEU A 94 0.99 14.19 -5.79
CA LEU A 94 1.52 15.45 -6.33
C LEU A 94 0.59 16.03 -7.40
N THR A 95 0.08 15.20 -8.31
CA THR A 95 -0.89 15.64 -9.31
C THR A 95 -2.17 16.15 -8.66
N ALA A 96 -2.68 15.47 -7.62
CA ALA A 96 -3.85 15.94 -6.88
C ALA A 96 -3.61 17.31 -6.22
N HIS A 97 -2.40 17.56 -5.69
CA HIS A 97 -2.04 18.86 -5.11
C HIS A 97 -1.95 20.01 -6.10
N VAL A 98 -1.66 19.71 -7.38
CA VAL A 98 -1.56 20.72 -8.44
C VAL A 98 -2.91 20.98 -9.09
N VAL A 99 -3.69 19.93 -9.30
CA VAL A 99 -5.00 19.98 -9.98
C VAL A 99 -6.08 20.46 -9.02
N GLU A 100 -6.15 19.87 -7.83
CA GLU A 100 -7.09 20.27 -6.79
C GLU A 100 -6.44 21.36 -5.92
N ARG A 101 -7.22 22.36 -5.50
CA ARG A 101 -6.78 23.35 -4.50
C ARG A 101 -7.06 22.77 -3.11
N PRO A 102 -6.09 22.19 -2.40
CA PRO A 102 -6.37 21.53 -1.13
C PRO A 102 -6.80 22.59 -0.11
N SER A 103 -7.96 22.42 0.52
CA SER A 103 -8.45 23.33 1.56
C SER A 103 -7.65 23.20 2.88
N ALA A 104 -6.85 22.14 3.03
CA ALA A 104 -6.01 21.88 4.21
C ALA A 104 -4.80 21.00 3.87
N PHE A 105 -3.76 21.07 4.71
CA PHE A 105 -2.52 20.28 4.62
C PHE A 105 -2.70 18.80 5.01
N TYR A 106 -3.77 18.47 5.76
CA TYR A 106 -4.11 17.11 6.18
C TYR A 106 -5.60 16.83 5.92
N PRO A 107 -5.98 15.61 5.49
CA PRO A 107 -7.38 15.20 5.37
C PRO A 107 -8.12 15.28 6.72
N SER A 108 -9.26 15.98 6.76
CA SER A 108 -10.13 16.10 7.94
C SER A 108 -11.29 15.13 7.88
#